data_AF-A0A1E7HZN4-F1
#
_entry.id   AF-A0A1E7HZN4-F1
#
_cell.length_a   1.000
_cell.length_b   1.000
_cell.length_c   1.000
_cell.angle_alpha   90.00
_cell.angle_beta   90.00
_cell.angle_gamma   90.00
#
_symmetry.space_group_name_H-M   'P 1'
#
loop_
_entity.id
_entity.type
_entity.pdbx_description
1 polymer ?
#
loop_
_entity_poly.entity_id
_entity_poly.type
_entity_poly.pdbx_seq_one_letter_code
_entity_poly.pdbx_strand_id
1 'polypeptide(L)'
;MAKKNVKKMMGVLSGVFVHTGNLSKEEAMDMTGMDEAEFKTVYDKAANVVKKLESYDTAAEKYDKFSEHLWEELQEYVKKFGPFGL
;
A
#
# COMPACT_ATOMS: atom_id res chain seq x y z
N MET A 1 -9.10 -12.21 -11.57
CA MET A 1 -9.09 -11.78 -10.14
C MET A 1 -7.69 -11.48 -9.62
N ALA A 2 -6.68 -12.33 -9.86
CA ALA A 2 -5.29 -12.08 -9.48
C ALA A 2 -4.75 -10.70 -9.95
N LYS A 3 -4.89 -10.35 -11.24
CA LYS A 3 -4.47 -9.04 -11.77
C LYS A 3 -5.06 -7.84 -11.03
N LYS A 4 -6.34 -7.91 -10.64
CA LYS A 4 -7.02 -6.84 -9.87
C LYS A 4 -6.45 -6.73 -8.46
N ASN A 5 -6.15 -7.84 -7.80
CA ASN A 5 -5.57 -7.85 -6.47
C ASN A 5 -4.11 -7.37 -6.47
N VAL A 6 -3.30 -7.80 -7.45
CA VAL A 6 -1.92 -7.31 -7.64
C VAL A 6 -1.94 -5.80 -7.90
N LYS A 7 -2.84 -5.32 -8.77
CA LYS A 7 -3.05 -3.88 -9.01
C LYS A 7 -3.35 -3.14 -7.70
N LYS A 8 -4.25 -3.67 -6.86
CA LYS A 8 -4.55 -3.09 -5.54
C LYS A 8 -3.36 -3.09 -4.58
N MET A 9 -2.56 -4.16 -4.57
CA MET A 9 -1.33 -4.21 -3.76
C MET A 9 -0.34 -3.13 -4.18
N MET A 10 -0.13 -2.96 -5.50
CA MET A 10 0.69 -1.88 -6.04
C MET A 10 0.12 -0.50 -5.65
N GLY A 11 -1.21 -0.34 -5.67
CA GLY A 11 -1.87 0.89 -5.24
C GLY A 11 -1.66 1.25 -3.78
N VAL A 12 -1.65 0.27 -2.87
CA VAL A 12 -1.34 0.54 -1.45
C VAL A 12 0.12 0.94 -1.31
N LEU A 13 1.03 0.22 -1.98
CA LEU A 13 2.45 0.55 -1.96
C LEU A 13 2.72 1.97 -2.50
N SER A 14 2.22 2.30 -3.69
CA SER A 14 2.37 3.63 -4.28
C SER A 14 1.70 4.69 -3.41
N GLY A 15 0.54 4.40 -2.81
CA GLY A 15 -0.14 5.28 -1.86
C GLY A 15 0.73 5.66 -0.66
N VAL A 16 1.57 4.75 -0.15
CA VAL A 16 2.51 5.09 0.94
C VAL A 16 3.52 6.13 0.48
N PHE A 17 4.05 5.99 -0.73
CA PHE A 17 4.96 6.99 -1.31
C PHE A 17 4.26 8.34 -1.54
N VAL A 18 2.95 8.35 -1.81
CA VAL A 18 2.17 9.59 -1.88
C VAL A 18 2.08 10.27 -0.52
N HIS A 19 1.70 9.53 0.53
CA HIS A 19 1.60 10.10 1.88
C HIS A 19 2.94 10.58 2.45
N THR A 20 4.05 9.97 2.03
CA THR A 20 5.41 10.39 2.42
C THR A 20 5.98 11.52 1.55
N GLY A 21 5.24 11.99 0.53
CA GLY A 21 5.65 13.09 -0.34
C GLY A 21 6.69 12.71 -1.41
N ASN A 22 6.96 11.42 -1.60
CA ASN A 22 7.91 10.92 -2.61
C ASN A 22 7.27 10.68 -3.98
N LEU A 23 5.93 10.73 -4.07
CA LEU A 23 5.16 10.51 -5.28
C LEU A 23 3.90 11.39 -5.24
N SER A 24 3.42 11.89 -6.38
CA SER A 24 2.12 12.55 -6.43
C SER A 24 0.97 11.54 -6.54
N LYS A 25 -0.25 11.94 -6.15
CA LYS A 25 -1.45 11.11 -6.31
C LYS A 25 -1.68 10.76 -7.79
N GLU A 26 -1.40 11.70 -8.69
CA GLU A 26 -1.57 11.52 -10.15
C GLU A 26 -0.60 10.48 -10.71
N GLU A 27 0.70 10.58 -10.38
CA GLU A 27 1.70 9.59 -10.79
C GLU A 27 1.38 8.20 -10.25
N ALA A 28 0.91 8.09 -9.01
CA ALA A 28 0.51 6.82 -8.43
C ALA A 28 -0.71 6.19 -9.14
N MET A 29 -1.69 7.02 -9.53
CA MET A 29 -2.86 6.58 -10.30
C MET A 29 -2.45 6.13 -11.70
N ASP A 30 -1.58 6.87 -12.38
CA ASP A 30 -1.07 6.52 -13.71
C ASP A 30 -0.26 5.20 -13.68
N MET A 31 0.70 5.07 -12.76
CA MET A 31 1.52 3.87 -12.59
C MET A 31 0.69 2.60 -12.33
N THR A 32 -0.40 2.75 -11.60
CA THR A 32 -1.27 1.62 -11.26
C THR A 32 -2.39 1.42 -12.28
N GLY A 33 -2.62 2.39 -13.16
CA GLY A 33 -3.77 2.47 -14.07
C GLY A 33 -5.11 2.54 -13.32
N MET A 34 -5.14 3.13 -12.12
CA MET A 34 -6.35 3.31 -11.31
C MET A 34 -7.02 4.65 -11.60
N ASP A 35 -8.34 4.65 -11.58
CA ASP A 35 -9.09 5.91 -11.45
C ASP A 35 -9.13 6.38 -9.99
N GLU A 36 -9.62 7.60 -9.77
CA GLU A 36 -9.66 8.21 -8.43
C GLU A 36 -10.51 7.40 -7.43
N ALA A 37 -11.62 6.79 -7.87
CA ALA A 37 -12.50 6.02 -7.00
C ALA A 37 -11.85 4.68 -6.59
N GLU A 38 -11.17 4.02 -7.52
CA GLU A 38 -10.34 2.84 -7.26
C GLU A 38 -9.18 3.19 -6.32
N PHE A 39 -8.51 4.31 -6.58
CA PHE A 39 -7.34 4.74 -5.83
C PHE A 39 -7.67 5.16 -4.40
N LYS A 40 -8.84 5.76 -4.16
CA LYS A 40 -9.27 6.17 -2.82
C LYS A 40 -9.15 5.05 -1.79
N THR A 41 -9.58 3.83 -2.13
CA THR A 41 -9.57 2.70 -1.20
C THR A 41 -8.15 2.30 -0.81
N VAL A 42 -7.22 2.27 -1.77
CA VAL A 42 -5.83 1.90 -1.51
C VAL A 42 -5.04 3.04 -0.85
N TYR A 43 -5.42 4.29 -1.14
CA TYR A 43 -4.88 5.49 -0.50
C TYR A 43 -5.22 5.56 0.99
N ASP A 44 -6.46 5.21 1.36
CA ASP A 44 -6.89 5.15 2.77
C ASP A 44 -6.13 4.05 3.52
N LYS A 45 -5.91 2.88 2.89
CA LYS A 45 -5.06 1.81 3.46
C LYS A 45 -3.60 2.23 3.62
N ALA A 46 -3.04 2.90 2.62
CA ALA A 46 -1.69 3.44 2.70
C ALA A 46 -1.53 4.45 3.85
N ALA A 47 -2.56 5.28 4.09
CA ALA A 47 -2.56 6.20 5.23
C ALA A 47 -2.44 5.46 6.57
N ASN A 48 -3.11 4.31 6.71
CA ASN A 48 -2.99 3.48 7.92
C ASN A 48 -1.57 2.94 8.10
N VAL A 49 -0.90 2.52 7.02
CA VAL A 49 0.50 2.08 7.07
C VAL A 49 1.38 3.22 7.57
N VAL A 50 1.28 4.41 6.98
CA VAL A 50 2.08 5.57 7.38
C VAL A 50 1.81 5.96 8.83
N LYS A 51 0.55 6.01 9.25
CA LYS A 51 0.17 6.31 10.64
C LYS A 51 0.77 5.33 11.64
N LYS A 52 0.81 4.03 11.33
CA LYS A 52 1.49 3.03 12.18
C LYS A 52 2.99 3.30 12.23
N LEU A 53 3.60 3.67 11.11
CA LEU A 53 5.03 3.97 11.05
C LEU A 53 5.40 5.25 11.82
N GLU A 54 4.51 6.24 11.86
CA GLU A 54 4.70 7.45 12.66
C GLU A 54 4.76 7.17 14.16
N SER A 55 4.26 6.02 14.63
CA SER A 55 4.35 5.62 16.05
C SER A 55 5.74 5.14 16.49
N TYR A 56 6.69 5.00 15.54
CA TYR A 56 8.08 4.67 15.85
C TYR A 56 8.98 5.91 15.77
N ASP A 57 9.95 5.98 16.68
CA ASP A 57 10.80 7.16 16.83
C ASP A 57 11.98 7.16 15.85
N THR A 58 12.53 5.98 15.53
CA THR A 58 13.70 5.87 14.67
C THR A 58 13.37 5.48 13.24
N ALA A 59 14.16 5.97 12.29
CA ALA A 59 14.05 5.53 10.89
C ALA A 59 14.29 4.01 10.75
N ALA A 60 15.23 3.45 11.53
CA ALA A 60 15.52 2.02 11.52
C ALA A 60 14.30 1.17 11.87
N GLU A 61 13.57 1.53 12.94
CA GLU A 61 12.33 0.85 13.34
C GLU A 61 11.22 1.00 12.29
N LYS A 62 11.09 2.20 11.69
CA LYS A 62 10.13 2.42 10.59
C LYS A 62 10.42 1.49 9.41
N TYR A 63 11.68 1.33 9.02
CA TYR A 63 12.05 0.42 7.93
C TYR A 63 11.83 -1.05 8.28
N ASP A 64 12.18 -1.47 9.50
CA ASP A 64 11.96 -2.83 9.98
C ASP A 64 10.46 -3.19 9.98
N LYS A 65 9.62 -2.26 10.45
CA LYS A 65 8.17 -2.45 10.59
C LYS A 65 7.37 -2.14 9.33
N PHE A 66 7.98 -1.53 8.31
CA PHE A 66 7.31 -1.19 7.06
C PHE A 66 6.66 -2.41 6.41
N SER A 67 7.43 -3.50 6.24
CA SER A 67 6.94 -4.69 5.56
C SER A 67 5.81 -5.38 6.33
N GLU A 68 5.88 -5.37 7.66
CA GLU A 68 4.85 -5.94 8.54
C GLU A 68 3.53 -5.17 8.41
N HIS A 69 3.56 -3.85 8.59
CA HIS A 69 2.36 -3.00 8.51
C HIS A 69 1.77 -2.93 7.11
N LEU A 70 2.63 -2.91 6.08
CA LEU A 70 2.18 -3.01 4.70
C LEU A 70 1.46 -4.35 4.48
N TRP A 71 2.04 -5.46 4.95
CA TRP A 71 1.45 -6.78 4.77
C TRP A 71 0.09 -6.92 5.44
N GLU A 72 -0.09 -6.36 6.63
CA GLU A 72 -1.38 -6.34 7.34
C GLU A 72 -2.50 -5.74 6.48
N GLU A 73 -2.24 -4.60 5.83
CA GLU A 73 -3.21 -3.92 4.97
C GLU A 73 -3.47 -4.67 3.66
N LEU A 74 -2.47 -5.41 3.17
CA LEU A 74 -2.51 -6.21 1.95
C LEU A 74 -3.15 -7.59 2.13
N GLN A 75 -3.31 -8.09 3.37
CA GLN A 75 -3.79 -9.46 3.61
C GLN A 75 -5.10 -9.78 2.90
N GLU A 76 -6.02 -8.83 2.76
CA GLU A 76 -7.30 -9.05 2.06
C GLU A 76 -7.13 -9.32 0.55
N TYR A 77 -6.06 -8.81 -0.06
CA TYR A 77 -5.72 -9.02 -1.47
C TYR A 77 -4.88 -10.29 -1.66
N VAL A 78 -4.03 -10.59 -0.68
CA VAL A 78 -3.14 -11.75 -0.67
C VAL A 78 -3.86 -13.04 -0.30
N LYS A 79 -4.75 -13.06 0.71
CA LYS A 79 -5.46 -14.29 1.13
C LYS A 79 -6.25 -14.97 0.00
N LYS A 80 -6.52 -14.26 -1.09
CA LYS A 80 -7.19 -14.79 -2.27
C LYS A 80 -6.24 -15.29 -3.37
N PHE A 81 -4.96 -14.85 -3.40
CA PHE A 81 -4.04 -15.03 -4.54
C PHE A 81 -2.54 -14.96 -4.20
N GLY A 82 -2.15 -15.11 -2.94
CA GLY A 82 -0.74 -15.02 -2.54
C GLY A 82 0.11 -16.05 -3.30
N PRO A 83 1.40 -15.75 -3.59
CA PRO A 83 2.27 -16.65 -4.34
C PRO A 83 2.50 -18.02 -3.65
N PHE A 84 2.02 -18.16 -2.42
CA PHE A 84 2.15 -19.33 -1.57
C PHE A 84 0.90 -20.22 -1.53
N GLY A 85 -0.17 -19.87 -2.26
CA GLY A 85 -1.36 -20.72 -2.45
C GLY A 85 -1.98 -21.26 -1.14
N LEU A 86 -2.94 -20.55 -0.57
CA LEU A 86 -3.87 -21.13 0.41
C LEU A 86 -5.18 -21.48 -0.28
#